data_AF-A0A7V3FCF4-F1
#
_entry.id   AF-A0A7V3FCF4-F1
#
_cell.length_a   1.000
_cell.length_b   1.000
_cell.length_c   1.000
_cell.angle_alpha   90.00
_cell.angle_beta   90.00
_cell.angle_gamma   90.00
#
_symmetry.space_group_name_H-M   'P 1'
#
loop_
_entity.id
_entity.type
_entity.pdbx_description
1 polymer ?
#
loop_
_entity_poly.entity_id
_entity_poly.type
_entity_poly.pdbx_seq_one_letter_code
_entity_poly.pdbx_strand_id
1 'polypeptide(L)'
;MRQLITRIDERLHERLKERAAAEGRSVNALVTELLSTGLAAGVEREAVRTRAEIAGIRVVPTPEHRPPSREAAISWTKGLGRAASRALVADRAKR
;
A
#
# COMPACT_ATOMS: atom_id res chain seq x y z
N MET A 1 31.25 2.96 -1.35
CA MET A 1 30.08 3.58 -0.67
C MET A 1 29.76 4.90 -1.35
N ARG A 2 28.48 5.30 -1.38
CA ARG A 2 28.04 6.59 -1.93
C ARG A 2 27.29 7.36 -0.84
N GLN A 3 27.40 8.68 -0.84
CA GLN A 3 26.70 9.55 0.13
C GLN A 3 25.45 10.15 -0.52
N LEU A 4 24.34 10.19 0.23
CA LEU A 4 23.10 10.84 -0.14
C LEU A 4 22.85 12.00 0.82
N ILE A 5 22.63 13.20 0.28
CA ILE A 5 22.18 14.37 1.04
C ILE A 5 20.76 14.67 0.57
N THR A 6 19.79 14.60 1.48
CA THR A 6 18.38 14.88 1.19
C THR A 6 17.84 15.90 2.17
N ARG A 7 16.96 16.78 1.69
CA ARG A 7 16.23 17.71 2.56
C ARG A 7 15.06 16.95 3.20
N ILE A 8 14.92 17.11 4.51
CA ILE A 8 13.78 16.62 5.29
C ILE A 8 13.29 17.75 6.19
N ASP A 9 12.02 17.71 6.59
CA ASP A 9 11.51 18.64 7.58
C ASP A 9 12.05 18.33 8.99
N GLU A 10 12.09 19.34 9.84
CA GLU A 10 12.66 19.22 11.20
C GLU A 10 11.91 18.18 12.04
N ARG A 11 10.59 18.08 11.86
CA ARG A 11 9.77 17.12 12.61
C ARG A 11 10.14 15.69 12.25
N LEU A 12 10.40 15.40 10.96
CA LEU A 12 10.90 14.09 10.55
C LEU A 12 12.30 13.82 11.10
N HIS A 13 13.18 14.82 11.09
CA HIS A 13 14.53 14.70 11.62
C HIS A 13 14.54 14.33 13.11
N GLU A 14 13.75 15.01 13.94
CA GLU A 14 13.65 14.72 15.38
C GLU A 14 13.10 13.32 15.65
N ARG A 15 12.05 12.90 14.93
CA ARG A 15 11.52 11.54 15.05
C ARG A 15 12.54 10.45 14.71
N LEU A 16 13.42 10.72 13.72
CA LEU A 16 14.50 9.80 13.37
C LEU A 16 15.55 9.72 14.47
N LYS A 17 15.92 10.86 15.09
CA LYS A 17 16.86 10.88 16.23
C LYS A 17 16.30 10.13 17.44
N GLU A 18 15.07 10.43 17.83
CA GLU A 18 14.39 9.77 18.96
C GLU A 18 14.37 8.26 18.78
N ARG A 19 13.98 7.80 17.58
CA ARG A 19 13.95 6.38 17.26
C ARG A 19 15.34 5.75 17.25
N ALA A 20 16.32 6.42 16.68
CA ALA A 20 17.70 5.93 16.64
C ALA A 20 18.27 5.78 18.06
N ALA A 21 18.00 6.75 18.94
CA ALA A 21 18.39 6.72 20.35
C ALA A 21 17.71 5.56 21.10
N ALA A 22 16.40 5.38 20.89
CA ALA A 22 15.64 4.28 21.50
C ALA A 22 16.16 2.89 21.06
N GLU A 23 16.64 2.77 19.82
CA GLU A 23 17.20 1.53 19.26
C GLU A 23 18.72 1.41 19.45
N GLY A 24 19.37 2.34 20.16
CA GLY A 24 20.81 2.30 20.46
C GLY A 24 21.71 2.34 19.21
N ARG A 25 21.24 2.95 18.11
CA ARG A 25 21.95 2.97 16.82
C ARG A 25 22.10 4.37 16.26
N SER A 26 23.01 4.55 15.29
CA SER A 26 23.17 5.85 14.62
C SER A 26 21.99 6.15 13.69
N VAL A 27 21.68 7.44 13.53
CA VAL A 27 20.63 7.90 12.60
C VAL A 27 20.89 7.40 11.18
N ASN A 28 22.14 7.38 10.73
CA ASN A 28 22.50 6.89 9.39
C ASN A 28 22.22 5.39 9.22
N ALA A 29 22.51 4.57 10.25
CA ALA A 29 22.21 3.14 10.22
C ALA A 29 20.70 2.90 10.14
N LEU A 30 19.93 3.61 10.99
CA LEU A 30 18.46 3.58 10.95
C LEU A 30 17.91 3.98 9.58
N VAL A 31 18.33 5.12 9.04
CA VAL A 31 17.84 5.64 7.74
C VAL A 31 18.19 4.69 6.60
N THR A 32 19.41 4.13 6.59
CA THR A 32 19.83 3.17 5.56
C THR A 32 18.96 1.91 5.56
N GLU A 33 18.65 1.37 6.75
CA GLU A 33 17.75 0.21 6.88
C GLU A 33 16.31 0.54 6.46
N LEU A 34 15.78 1.70 6.90
CA LEU A 34 14.43 2.13 6.53
C LEU A 34 14.28 2.30 5.01
N LEU A 35 15.29 2.91 4.36
CA LEU A 35 15.31 3.04 2.89
C LEU A 35 15.40 1.67 2.21
N SER A 36 16.28 0.79 2.70
CA SER A 36 16.44 -0.56 2.15
C SER A 36 15.14 -1.36 2.27
N THR A 37 14.49 -1.32 3.42
CA THR A 37 13.22 -2.02 3.69
C THR A 37 12.07 -1.41 2.89
N GLY A 38 11.99 -0.08 2.82
CA GLY A 38 10.97 0.63 2.05
C GLY A 38 11.04 0.33 0.55
N LEU A 39 12.25 0.21 0.00
CA LEU A 39 12.47 -0.18 -1.38
C LEU A 39 12.24 -1.69 -1.59
N ALA A 40 12.62 -2.53 -0.63
CA ALA A 40 12.40 -3.97 -0.69
C ALA A 40 10.91 -4.34 -0.73
N ALA A 41 10.02 -3.58 -0.08
CA ALA A 41 8.57 -3.86 -0.12
C ALA A 41 7.97 -3.84 -1.53
N GLY A 42 8.52 -3.03 -2.45
CA GLY A 42 8.15 -3.05 -3.87
C GLY A 42 8.72 -4.27 -4.59
N VAL A 43 9.99 -4.60 -4.30
CA VAL A 43 10.70 -5.75 -4.86
C VAL A 43 10.08 -7.07 -4.42
N GLU A 44 9.61 -7.20 -3.18
CA GLU A 44 8.92 -8.39 -2.66
C GLU A 44 7.61 -8.66 -3.41
N ARG A 45 6.80 -7.62 -3.67
CA ARG A 45 5.56 -7.78 -4.44
C ARG A 45 5.84 -8.19 -5.89
N GLU A 46 6.85 -7.60 -6.51
CA GLU A 46 7.28 -8.02 -7.84
C GLU A 46 7.85 -9.44 -7.83
N ALA A 47 8.71 -9.78 -6.87
CA ALA A 47 9.28 -11.11 -6.73
C ALA A 47 8.21 -12.18 -6.46
N VAL A 48 7.16 -11.88 -5.68
CA VAL A 48 6.00 -12.76 -5.50
C VAL A 48 5.24 -12.93 -6.81
N ARG A 49 5.01 -11.85 -7.57
CA ARG A 49 4.37 -11.91 -8.89
C ARG A 49 5.19 -12.75 -9.87
N THR A 50 6.49 -12.50 -9.97
CA THR A 50 7.42 -13.24 -10.83
C THR A 50 7.48 -14.71 -10.44
N ARG A 51 7.53 -15.04 -9.14
CA ARG A 51 7.47 -16.43 -8.69
C ARG A 51 6.15 -17.10 -9.05
N ALA A 52 5.03 -16.39 -8.91
CA ALA A 52 3.73 -16.90 -9.30
C ALA A 52 3.61 -17.10 -10.83
N GLU A 53 4.24 -16.24 -11.64
CA GLU A 53 4.35 -16.40 -13.10
C GLU A 53 5.17 -17.65 -13.45
N ILE A 54 6.38 -17.79 -12.90
CA ILE A 54 7.27 -18.93 -13.14
C ILE A 54 6.61 -20.24 -12.71
N ALA A 55 5.94 -20.26 -11.55
CA ALA A 55 5.24 -21.43 -11.04
C ALA A 55 3.91 -21.72 -11.79
N GLY A 56 3.51 -20.89 -12.75
CA GLY A 56 2.26 -21.06 -13.51
C GLY A 56 0.97 -20.88 -12.68
N ILE A 57 1.07 -20.31 -11.48
CA ILE A 57 -0.07 -20.10 -10.56
C ILE A 57 -0.62 -18.68 -10.61
N ARG A 58 0.01 -17.77 -11.35
CA ARG A 58 -0.51 -16.41 -11.51
C ARG A 58 -1.70 -16.39 -12.46
N VAL A 59 -2.89 -16.23 -11.88
CA VAL A 59 -4.12 -15.94 -12.63
C VAL A 59 -4.32 -14.43 -12.64
N VAL A 60 -4.33 -13.84 -13.84
CA VAL A 60 -4.77 -12.45 -14.05
C VAL A 60 -6.17 -12.53 -14.64
N PRO A 61 -7.23 -12.19 -13.88
CA PRO A 61 -8.58 -12.19 -14.42
C PRO A 61 -8.66 -11.21 -15.57
N THR A 62 -9.01 -11.69 -16.76
CA THR A 62 -9.42 -10.80 -17.86
C THR A 62 -10.85 -10.39 -17.57
N PRO A 63 -11.13 -9.10 -17.32
CA PRO A 63 -12.50 -8.68 -17.12
C PRO A 63 -13.28 -8.92 -18.41
N GLU A 64 -14.41 -9.63 -18.32
CA GLU A 64 -15.29 -9.92 -19.47
C GLU A 64 -15.79 -8.62 -20.13
N HIS A 65 -15.92 -7.56 -19.33
CA HIS A 65 -16.40 -6.27 -19.77
C HIS A 65 -15.44 -5.17 -19.30
N ARG A 66 -15.29 -4.13 -20.13
CA ARG A 66 -14.57 -2.93 -19.71
C ARG A 66 -15.28 -2.34 -18.50
N PRO A 67 -14.58 -2.10 -17.37
CA PRO A 67 -15.20 -1.46 -16.22
C PRO A 67 -15.70 -0.06 -16.59
N PRO A 68 -16.83 0.39 -16.02
CA PRO A 68 -17.33 1.74 -16.26
C PRO A 68 -16.30 2.77 -15.81
N SER A 69 -16.29 3.93 -16.45
CA SER A 69 -15.50 5.06 -15.96
C SER A 69 -15.95 5.44 -14.55
N ARG A 70 -15.06 6.07 -13.79
CA ARG A 70 -15.36 6.54 -12.43
C ARG A 70 -16.61 7.42 -12.40
N GLU A 71 -16.77 8.31 -13.37
CA GLU A 71 -17.92 9.20 -13.51
C GLU A 71 -19.21 8.45 -13.82
N ALA A 72 -19.16 7.47 -14.74
CA ALA A 72 -20.31 6.63 -15.05
C ALA A 72 -20.75 5.83 -13.82
N ALA A 73 -19.80 5.23 -13.09
CA ALA A 73 -20.08 4.50 -11.85
C ALA A 73 -20.74 5.39 -10.78
N ILE A 74 -20.24 6.60 -10.57
CA ILE A 74 -20.82 7.57 -9.62
C ILE A 74 -22.24 7.96 -10.07
N SER A 75 -22.43 8.21 -11.37
CA SER A 75 -23.74 8.56 -11.92
C SER A 75 -24.77 7.45 -11.71
N TRP A 76 -24.41 6.21 -12.08
CA TRP A 76 -25.28 5.04 -11.96
C TRP A 76 -25.64 4.70 -10.53
N THR A 77 -24.74 4.98 -9.57
CA THR A 77 -24.94 4.65 -8.17
C THR A 77 -25.53 5.79 -7.34
N LYS A 78 -25.77 6.96 -7.95
CA LYS A 78 -26.33 8.12 -7.27
C LYS A 78 -27.71 7.80 -6.70
N GLY A 79 -27.90 8.05 -5.41
CA GLY A 79 -29.15 7.79 -4.70
C GLY A 79 -29.32 6.37 -4.17
N LEU A 80 -28.49 5.41 -4.58
CA LEU A 80 -28.59 4.01 -4.10
C LEU A 80 -28.02 3.79 -2.69
N GLY A 81 -27.31 4.79 -2.12
CA GLY A 81 -26.60 4.65 -0.85
C GLY A 81 -27.46 4.16 0.32
N ARG A 82 -28.69 4.67 0.50
CA ARG A 82 -29.56 4.22 1.60
C ARG A 82 -30.05 2.79 1.43
N ALA A 83 -30.35 2.39 0.20
CA ALA A 83 -30.78 1.02 -0.09
C ALA A 83 -29.63 0.03 0.12
N ALA A 84 -28.43 0.36 -0.38
CA ALA A 84 -27.23 -0.43 -0.19
C ALA A 84 -26.86 -0.57 1.30
N SER A 85 -26.88 0.53 2.06
CA SER A 85 -26.61 0.50 3.51
C SER A 85 -27.59 -0.38 4.28
N ARG A 86 -28.90 -0.30 3.99
CA ARG A 86 -29.91 -1.16 4.63
C ARG A 86 -29.68 -2.63 4.30
N ALA A 87 -29.37 -2.96 3.05
CA ALA A 87 -29.08 -4.33 2.64
C ALA A 87 -27.84 -4.89 3.35
N LEU A 88 -26.77 -4.11 3.47
CA LEU A 88 -25.55 -4.52 4.18
C LEU A 88 -25.77 -4.74 5.68
N VAL A 89 -26.60 -3.92 6.31
CA VAL A 89 -26.97 -4.11 7.73
C VAL A 89 -27.75 -5.42 7.89
N ALA A 90 -28.71 -5.69 7.01
CA ALA A 90 -29.50 -6.92 7.05
C ALA A 90 -28.65 -8.18 6.78
N ASP A 91 -27.64 -8.10 5.90
CA ASP A 91 -26.72 -9.20 5.61
C ASP A 91 -25.81 -9.52 6.81
N ARG A 92 -25.26 -8.49 7.46
CA ARG A 92 -24.44 -8.67 8.67
C ARG A 92 -25.23 -9.27 9.83
N ALA A 93 -26.51 -8.94 9.96
CA ALA A 93 -27.37 -9.49 11.00
C ALA A 93 -27.70 -10.98 10.81
N LYS A 94 -27.39 -11.57 9.64
CA LYS A 94 -27.59 -13.00 9.34
C LYS A 94 -26.35 -13.86 9.59
N ARG A 95 -25.20 -13.25 9.90
CA ARG A 95 -23.95 -13.93 10.28
C ARG A 95 -23.83 -13.97 11.80
#